data_AF-A0A1M6PI85-F1
#
_entry.id   AF-A0A1M6PI85-F1
#
_cell.length_a   1.000
_cell.length_b   1.000
_cell.length_c   1.000
_cell.angle_alpha   90.00
_cell.angle_beta   90.00
_cell.angle_gamma   90.00
#
_symmetry.space_group_name_H-M   'P 1'
#
loop_
_entity.id
_entity.type
_entity.pdbx_description
1 polymer ?
#
loop_
_entity_poly.entity_id
_entity_poly.type
_entity_poly.pdbx_seq_one_letter_code
_entity_poly.pdbx_strand_id
1 'polypeptide(L)'
;MHAVIIAVKDLKIIFRDRKALAILLLMPMLLTTVLGFSLSGVFDDDGVYMLDKIPIAVVFGKPSDTLPLQLLSEEQQRQITQSVEELDLEKVVIEEFLESEALKKIIDYRILDMDSAQQSLEKKEVAALIRLPDRFTADYILGKKQR
;
A
#
# COMPACT_ATOMS: atom_id res chain seq x y z
N MET A 1 61.37 8.73 11.98
CA MET A 1 60.69 9.30 13.17
C MET A 1 60.15 10.72 12.97
N HIS A 2 60.72 11.55 12.07
CA HIS A 2 60.28 12.94 11.88
C HIS A 2 58.84 13.11 11.38
N ALA A 3 58.35 12.25 10.48
CA ALA A 3 57.00 12.34 9.92
C ALA A 3 55.88 12.26 10.99
N VAL A 4 56.05 11.41 12.00
CA VAL A 4 55.08 11.26 13.09
C VAL A 4 55.01 12.52 13.95
N ILE A 5 56.16 13.15 14.22
CA ILE A 5 56.22 14.40 15.00
C ILE A 5 55.52 15.53 14.25
N ILE A 6 55.67 15.58 12.93
CA ILE A 6 54.97 16.55 12.07
C ILE A 6 53.45 16.31 12.13
N ALA A 7 53.00 15.07 11.94
CA ALA A 7 51.57 14.73 12.00
C ALA A 7 50.92 15.08 13.34
N VAL A 8 51.59 14.78 14.46
CA VAL A 8 51.09 15.15 15.80
C VAL A 8 51.08 16.67 16.00
N LYS A 9 52.06 17.38 15.45
CA LYS A 9 52.11 18.85 15.53
C LYS A 9 50.96 19.49 14.76
N ASP A 10 50.68 19.00 13.54
CA ASP A 10 49.59 19.51 12.71
C ASP A 10 48.22 19.20 13.33
N LEU A 11 48.04 17.99 13.87
CA LEU A 11 46.83 17.63 14.61
C LEU A 11 46.63 18.55 15.83
N LYS A 12 47.70 18.82 16.59
CA LYS A 12 47.65 19.73 17.75
C LYS A 12 47.30 21.16 17.34
N ILE A 13 47.72 21.61 16.16
CA ILE A 13 47.38 22.94 15.63
C ILE A 13 45.88 22.99 15.29
N ILE A 14 45.35 22.00 14.56
CA ILE A 14 43.93 21.91 14.19
C ILE A 14 43.03 21.85 15.43
N PHE A 15 43.38 21.04 16.42
CA PHE A 15 42.61 20.94 17.68
C PHE A 15 42.65 22.21 18.54
N ARG A 16 43.67 23.06 18.39
CA ARG A 16 43.79 24.32 19.15
C ARG A 16 42.95 25.44 18.53
N ASP A 17 42.71 25.39 17.22
CA ASP A 17 41.84 26.33 16.54
C ASP A 17 40.36 25.94 16.71
N ARG A 18 39.76 26.41 17.80
CA ARG A 18 38.36 26.12 18.15
C ARG A 18 37.37 26.55 17.06
N LYS A 19 37.69 27.60 16.30
CA LYS A 19 36.78 28.11 15.26
C LYS A 19 36.84 27.23 14.01
N ALA A 20 38.05 26.93 13.54
CA ALA A 20 38.25 26.04 12.40
C ALA A 20 37.72 24.63 12.68
N LEU A 21 37.99 24.10 13.89
CA LEU A 21 37.50 22.79 14.32
C LEU A 21 35.97 22.73 14.37
N ALA A 22 35.32 23.79 14.89
CA ALA A 22 33.87 23.87 14.94
C ALA A 22 33.26 23.88 13.55
N ILE A 23 33.81 24.65 12.60
CA ILE A 23 33.29 24.68 11.22
C ILE A 23 33.49 23.33 10.53
N LEU A 24 34.68 22.72 10.70
CA LEU A 24 35.02 21.42 10.11
C LEU A 24 34.06 20.29 10.54
N LEU A 25 33.61 20.30 11.80
CA LEU A 25 32.68 19.30 12.34
C LEU A 25 31.20 19.69 12.18
N LEU A 26 30.83 20.94 12.45
CA LEU A 26 29.43 21.37 12.46
C LEU A 26 28.83 21.42 11.06
N MET A 27 29.58 21.86 10.03
CA MET A 27 29.05 21.89 8.66
C MET A 27 28.54 20.51 8.20
N PRO A 28 29.36 19.45 8.20
CA PRO A 28 28.89 18.13 7.78
C PRO A 28 27.82 17.59 8.72
N MET A 29 27.93 17.81 10.04
CA MET A 29 26.89 17.39 10.98
C MET A 29 25.52 18.03 10.69
N LEU A 30 25.48 19.32 10.34
CA LEU A 30 24.23 19.99 9.99
C LEU A 30 23.59 19.37 8.74
N LEU A 31 24.39 19.11 7.71
CA LEU A 31 23.92 18.47 6.48
C LEU A 31 23.41 17.04 6.75
N THR A 32 24.16 16.23 7.52
CA THR A 32 23.72 14.87 7.87
C THR A 32 22.51 14.87 8.78
N THR A 33 22.35 15.88 9.65
CA THR A 33 21.20 16.00 10.55
C THR A 33 19.94 16.35 9.78
N VAL A 34 19.99 17.35 8.88
CA VAL A 34 18.85 17.71 8.03
C VAL A 34 18.48 16.57 7.09
N LEU A 35 19.48 15.91 6.49
CA LEU A 35 19.25 14.74 5.65
C LEU A 35 18.65 13.58 6.47
N GLY A 36 19.16 13.36 7.68
CA GLY A 36 18.66 12.35 8.61
C GLY A 36 17.20 12.60 9.00
N PHE A 37 16.82 13.84 9.32
CA PHE A 37 15.43 14.20 9.59
C PHE A 37 14.54 14.12 8.35
N SER A 38 15.08 14.41 7.17
CA SER A 38 14.33 14.25 5.93
C SER A 38 14.10 12.78 5.58
N LEU A 39 14.99 11.88 6.00
CA LEU A 39 14.99 10.46 5.65
C LEU A 39 14.49 9.57 6.79
N SER A 40 14.28 10.10 8.00
CA SER A 40 13.80 9.35 9.17
C SER A 40 12.42 8.75 8.94
N GLY A 41 11.57 9.38 8.13
CA GLY A 41 10.28 8.81 7.72
C GLY A 41 10.38 7.64 6.73
N VAL A 42 11.56 7.39 6.14
CA VAL A 42 11.79 6.29 5.19
C VAL A 42 12.36 5.06 5.87
N PHE A 43 13.05 5.22 7.01
CA PHE A 43 13.72 4.13 7.73
C PHE A 43 12.95 3.60 8.95
N ASP A 44 11.74 4.10 9.20
CA ASP A 44 10.83 3.55 10.21
C ASP A 44 10.22 2.24 9.68
N ASP A 45 11.09 1.24 9.49
CA ASP A 45 10.78 -0.11 9.01
C ASP A 45 10.65 -1.07 10.20
N ASP A 46 9.80 -0.68 11.15
CA ASP A 46 9.06 -1.63 11.96
C ASP A 46 7.79 -2.04 11.17
N GLY A 47 7.99 -2.62 9.99
CA GLY A 47 7.12 -3.69 9.49
C GLY A 47 5.72 -3.33 9.00
N VAL A 48 5.37 -2.08 8.70
CA VAL A 48 4.31 -1.75 7.74
C VAL A 48 4.66 -0.36 7.22
N TYR A 49 5.02 -0.25 5.93
CA TYR A 49 4.99 1.04 5.25
C TYR A 49 3.64 1.68 5.56
N MET A 50 3.60 2.68 6.44
CA MET A 50 2.48 3.60 6.54
C MET A 50 2.57 4.53 5.33
N LEU A 51 2.53 3.94 4.13
CA LEU A 51 1.90 4.62 3.02
C LEU A 51 0.50 4.94 3.55
N ASP A 52 0.16 6.23 3.60
CA ASP A 52 -1.24 6.63 3.75
C ASP A 52 -2.05 5.75 2.80
N LYS A 53 -2.93 4.93 3.39
CA LYS A 53 -3.72 3.98 2.63
C LYS A 53 -4.47 4.75 1.57
N ILE A 54 -4.33 4.36 0.32
CA ILE A 54 -4.92 5.08 -0.79
C ILE A 54 -6.44 4.93 -0.67
N PRO A 55 -7.20 6.01 -0.45
CA PRO A 55 -8.64 5.92 -0.32
C PRO A 55 -9.25 5.65 -1.69
N ILE A 56 -9.91 4.50 -1.84
CA ILE A 56 -10.55 4.08 -3.10
C ILE A 56 -12.04 3.85 -2.87
N ALA A 57 -12.85 4.28 -3.84
CA ALA A 57 -14.25 3.90 -3.91
C ALA A 57 -14.41 2.68 -4.82
N VAL A 58 -15.03 1.63 -4.33
CA VAL A 58 -15.33 0.41 -5.09
C VAL A 58 -16.83 0.37 -5.40
N VAL A 59 -17.17 0.25 -6.67
CA VAL A 59 -18.54 0.13 -7.16
C VAL A 59 -18.71 -1.23 -7.83
N PHE A 60 -19.62 -2.04 -7.29
CA PHE A 60 -20.00 -3.32 -7.90
C PHE A 60 -20.96 -3.10 -9.08
N GLY A 61 -20.77 -3.89 -10.13
CA GLY A 61 -21.75 -4.04 -11.20
C GLY A 61 -23.07 -4.61 -10.67
N LYS A 62 -24.17 -4.39 -11.39
CA LYS A 62 -25.51 -4.84 -10.93
C LYS A 62 -25.54 -6.37 -10.78
N PRO A 63 -26.36 -6.91 -9.85
CA PRO A 63 -26.51 -8.35 -9.64
C PRO A 63 -27.26 -8.97 -10.81
N SER A 64 -26.54 -9.25 -11.89
CA SER A 64 -26.94 -10.20 -12.92
C SER A 64 -26.20 -11.53 -12.77
N ASP A 65 -25.49 -11.71 -11.64
CA ASP A 65 -24.77 -12.92 -11.23
C ASP A 65 -25.71 -14.04 -10.76
N THR A 66 -26.71 -14.35 -11.58
CA THR A 66 -27.22 -15.73 -11.59
C THR A 66 -26.19 -16.55 -12.33
N LEU A 67 -25.30 -17.21 -11.57
CA LEU A 67 -24.41 -18.24 -12.09
C LEU A 67 -25.26 -19.23 -12.89
N PRO A 68 -25.07 -19.36 -14.21
CA PRO A 68 -25.75 -20.41 -14.96
C PRO A 68 -25.26 -21.74 -14.40
N LEU A 69 -26.10 -22.45 -13.66
CA LEU A 69 -25.79 -23.74 -13.02
C LEU A 69 -25.20 -24.76 -14.02
N GLN A 70 -25.48 -24.57 -15.31
CA GLN A 70 -25.00 -25.34 -16.44
C GLN A 70 -23.48 -25.21 -16.72
N LEU A 71 -22.80 -24.20 -16.15
CA LEU A 71 -21.35 -24.01 -16.28
C LEU A 71 -20.54 -24.67 -15.15
N LEU A 72 -21.21 -25.24 -14.15
CA LEU A 72 -20.61 -25.87 -12.98
C LEU A 72 -20.45 -27.37 -13.22
N SER A 73 -19.34 -27.96 -12.76
CA SER A 73 -19.17 -29.42 -12.78
C SER A 73 -20.15 -30.11 -11.82
N GLU A 74 -20.53 -31.36 -12.06
CA GLU A 74 -21.51 -32.09 -11.22
C GLU A 74 -21.13 -32.12 -9.71
N GLU A 75 -19.84 -32.07 -9.40
CA GLU A 75 -19.33 -31.96 -8.02
C GLU A 75 -19.60 -30.59 -7.39
N GLN A 76 -19.43 -29.50 -8.16
CA GLN A 76 -19.66 -28.12 -7.73
C GLN A 76 -21.16 -27.84 -7.60
N GLN A 77 -21.99 -28.45 -8.44
CA GLN A 77 -23.45 -28.36 -8.33
C GLN A 77 -23.94 -28.96 -7.00
N ARG A 78 -23.37 -30.09 -6.56
CA ARG A 78 -23.74 -30.69 -5.26
C ARG A 78 -23.35 -29.83 -4.06
N GLN A 79 -22.20 -29.15 -4.13
CA GLN A 79 -21.75 -28.23 -3.08
C GLN A 79 -22.55 -26.92 -3.08
N ILE A 80 -22.91 -26.40 -4.25
CA ILE A 80 -23.64 -25.13 -4.38
C ILE A 80 -25.12 -25.32 -4.07
N THR A 81 -25.78 -26.40 -4.49
CA THR A 81 -27.22 -26.65 -4.22
C THR A 81 -27.55 -26.75 -2.72
N GLN A 82 -26.58 -27.04 -1.85
CA GLN A 82 -26.77 -27.01 -0.39
C GLN A 82 -26.51 -25.63 0.24
N SER A 83 -26.05 -24.64 -0.54
CA SER A 83 -25.56 -23.34 -0.04
C SER A 83 -26.12 -22.12 -0.80
N VAL A 84 -27.13 -22.29 -1.67
CA VAL A 84 -27.65 -21.23 -2.57
C VAL A 84 -28.33 -20.06 -1.83
N GLU A 85 -28.60 -20.14 -0.54
CA GLU A 85 -29.37 -19.09 0.14
C GLU A 85 -28.52 -18.00 0.82
N GLU A 86 -27.19 -18.17 0.97
CA GLU A 86 -26.39 -17.20 1.77
C GLU A 86 -24.95 -16.91 1.27
N LEU A 87 -24.56 -17.34 0.07
CA LEU A 87 -23.26 -16.93 -0.49
C LEU A 87 -23.38 -15.57 -1.16
N ASP A 88 -23.18 -14.53 -0.37
CA ASP A 88 -22.96 -13.16 -0.82
C ASP A 88 -21.59 -13.11 -1.54
N LEU A 89 -21.61 -13.40 -2.85
CA LEU A 89 -20.40 -13.54 -3.65
C LEU A 89 -19.54 -12.26 -3.62
N GLU A 90 -20.17 -11.11 -3.40
CA GLU A 90 -19.50 -9.82 -3.22
C GLU A 90 -18.61 -9.85 -1.95
N LYS A 91 -19.10 -10.41 -0.84
CA LYS A 91 -18.31 -10.57 0.40
C LYS A 91 -17.08 -11.44 0.20
N VAL A 92 -17.20 -12.53 -0.55
CA VAL A 92 -16.06 -13.43 -0.82
C VAL A 92 -14.95 -12.68 -1.56
N VAL A 93 -15.30 -11.87 -2.57
CA VAL A 93 -14.31 -11.04 -3.28
C VAL A 93 -13.72 -9.98 -2.37
N ILE A 94 -14.51 -9.36 -1.50
CA ILE A 94 -14.01 -8.36 -0.56
C ILE A 94 -12.99 -8.99 0.39
N GLU A 95 -13.33 -10.10 1.02
CA GLU A 95 -12.47 -10.77 2.01
C GLU A 95 -11.22 -11.39 1.38
N GLU A 96 -11.35 -12.08 0.24
CA GLU A 96 -10.20 -12.76 -0.38
C GLU A 96 -9.30 -11.80 -1.16
N PHE A 97 -9.87 -10.83 -1.89
CA PHE A 97 -9.11 -9.93 -2.75
C PHE A 97 -8.75 -8.64 -2.03
N LEU A 98 -9.75 -7.85 -1.60
CA LEU A 98 -9.53 -6.51 -1.06
C LEU A 98 -8.88 -6.53 0.33
N GLU A 99 -9.22 -7.50 1.18
CA GLU A 99 -8.61 -7.67 2.51
C GLU A 99 -7.31 -8.49 2.50
N SER A 100 -6.81 -8.89 1.33
CA SER A 100 -5.53 -9.60 1.23
C SER A 100 -4.40 -8.82 1.90
N GLU A 101 -3.46 -9.52 2.53
CA GLU A 101 -2.31 -8.94 3.25
C GLU A 101 -1.52 -7.91 2.42
N ALA A 102 -1.51 -8.08 1.10
CA ALA A 102 -0.88 -7.15 0.17
C ALA A 102 -1.70 -5.87 -0.02
N LEU A 103 -3.01 -5.98 -0.27
CA LEU A 103 -3.86 -4.82 -0.55
C LEU A 103 -4.25 -4.06 0.72
N LYS A 104 -4.53 -4.75 1.82
CA LYS A 104 -4.93 -4.15 3.11
C LYS A 104 -3.93 -3.12 3.67
N LYS A 105 -2.65 -3.27 3.31
CA LYS A 105 -1.55 -2.36 3.68
C LYS A 105 -1.44 -1.14 2.77
N ILE A 106 -2.04 -1.18 1.59
CA ILE A 106 -1.87 -0.17 0.53
C ILE A 106 -3.16 0.63 0.29
N ILE A 107 -4.33 0.00 0.43
CA ILE A 107 -5.62 0.60 0.09
C ILE A 107 -6.55 0.72 1.31
N ASP A 108 -7.33 1.80 1.33
CA ASP A 108 -8.50 1.99 2.19
C ASP A 108 -9.72 2.05 1.28
N TYR A 109 -10.58 1.03 1.33
CA TYR A 109 -11.69 0.94 0.39
C TYR A 109 -13.03 1.28 1.05
N ARG A 110 -13.91 1.93 0.29
CA ARG A 110 -15.32 2.10 0.66
C ARG A 110 -16.21 1.63 -0.48
N ILE A 111 -17.22 0.85 -0.13
CA ILE A 111 -18.24 0.42 -1.09
C ILE A 111 -19.28 1.52 -1.14
N LEU A 112 -19.46 2.10 -2.32
CA LEU A 112 -20.38 3.20 -2.57
C LEU A 112 -21.19 2.89 -3.82
N ASP A 113 -22.39 3.45 -3.91
CA ASP A 113 -23.12 3.49 -5.18
C ASP A 113 -22.40 4.44 -6.17
N MET A 114 -22.70 4.29 -7.47
CA MET A 114 -22.03 5.04 -8.52
C MET A 114 -22.12 6.56 -8.32
N ASP A 115 -23.28 7.06 -7.86
CA ASP A 115 -23.52 8.50 -7.70
C ASP A 115 -22.73 9.05 -6.51
N SER A 116 -22.76 8.33 -5.36
CA SER A 116 -21.99 8.67 -4.17
C SER A 116 -20.47 8.56 -4.40
N ALA A 117 -20.04 7.53 -5.12
CA ALA A 117 -18.63 7.31 -5.43
C ALA A 117 -18.06 8.43 -6.32
N GLN A 118 -18.86 8.91 -7.28
CA GLN A 118 -18.49 10.05 -8.12
C GLN A 118 -18.40 11.34 -7.30
N GLN A 119 -19.35 11.59 -6.39
CA GLN A 119 -19.29 12.75 -5.50
C GLN A 119 -18.05 12.74 -4.60
N SER A 120 -17.69 11.58 -4.04
CA SER A 120 -16.48 11.46 -3.20
C SER A 120 -15.20 11.68 -4.02
N LEU A 121 -15.18 11.31 -5.30
CA LEU A 121 -14.07 11.61 -6.21
C LEU A 121 -13.97 13.12 -6.49
N GLU A 122 -15.10 13.78 -6.77
CA GLU A 122 -15.16 15.23 -7.00
C GLU A 122 -14.76 16.04 -5.77
N LYS A 123 -15.16 15.60 -4.58
CA LYS A 123 -14.78 16.19 -3.29
C LYS A 123 -13.34 15.88 -2.87
N LYS A 124 -12.61 15.05 -3.63
CA LYS A 124 -11.27 14.54 -3.32
C LYS A 124 -11.19 13.79 -1.99
N GLU A 125 -12.29 13.18 -1.56
CA GLU A 125 -12.36 12.29 -0.40
C GLU A 125 -11.78 10.91 -0.71
N VAL A 126 -11.83 10.50 -1.99
CA VAL A 126 -11.17 9.32 -2.53
C VAL A 126 -10.22 9.73 -3.66
N ALA A 127 -9.11 8.99 -3.78
CA ALA A 127 -8.10 9.21 -4.81
C ALA A 127 -8.47 8.54 -6.15
N ALA A 128 -9.25 7.46 -6.10
CA ALA A 128 -9.65 6.71 -7.28
C ALA A 128 -11.02 6.04 -7.13
N LEU A 129 -11.68 5.86 -8.27
CA LEU A 129 -12.91 5.09 -8.44
C LEU A 129 -12.60 3.80 -9.18
N ILE A 130 -12.90 2.65 -8.58
CA ILE A 130 -12.78 1.33 -9.20
C ILE A 130 -14.18 0.79 -9.45
N ARG A 131 -14.54 0.64 -10.72
CA ARG A 131 -15.77 -0.01 -11.13
C ARG A 131 -15.48 -1.44 -11.55
N LEU A 132 -16.07 -2.40 -10.84
CA LEU A 132 -16.00 -3.81 -11.19
C LEU A 132 -17.00 -4.09 -12.32
N PRO A 133 -16.59 -4.74 -13.42
CA PRO A 133 -17.50 -5.08 -14.50
C PRO A 133 -18.51 -6.15 -14.06
N ASP A 134 -19.63 -6.22 -14.76
CA ASP A 134 -20.63 -7.27 -14.53
C ASP A 134 -19.97 -8.65 -14.69
N ARG A 135 -20.33 -9.61 -13.83
CA ARG A 135 -19.78 -10.98 -13.78
C ARG A 135 -18.32 -11.14 -13.36
N PHE A 136 -17.65 -10.07 -12.91
CA PHE A 136 -16.29 -10.17 -12.37
C PHE A 136 -16.21 -11.17 -11.21
N THR A 137 -17.15 -11.07 -10.27
CA THR A 137 -17.22 -11.90 -9.08
C THR A 137 -17.38 -13.39 -9.44
N ALA A 138 -18.30 -13.69 -10.35
CA ALA A 138 -18.49 -15.05 -10.86
C ALA A 138 -17.24 -15.59 -11.58
N ASP A 139 -16.61 -14.80 -12.46
CA ASP A 139 -15.41 -15.23 -13.20
C ASP A 139 -14.20 -15.45 -12.28
N TYR A 140 -14.07 -14.63 -11.24
CA TYR A 140 -13.02 -14.75 -10.23
C TYR A 140 -13.14 -16.07 -9.45
N ILE A 141 -14.34 -16.37 -8.94
CA ILE A 141 -14.61 -17.62 -8.19
C ILE A 141 -14.47 -18.85 -9.08
N LEU A 142 -14.89 -18.76 -10.35
CA LEU A 142 -14.79 -19.86 -11.31
C LEU A 142 -13.35 -20.11 -11.79
N GLY A 143 -12.37 -19.31 -11.36
CA GLY A 143 -10.97 -19.47 -11.73
C GLY A 143 -10.76 -19.43 -13.24
N LYS A 144 -11.68 -18.79 -13.98
CA LYS A 144 -11.61 -18.71 -15.44
C LYS A 144 -10.52 -17.70 -15.77
N LYS A 145 -9.29 -18.22 -15.82
CA LYS A 145 -8.08 -17.53 -16.20
C LYS A 145 -8.29 -16.97 -17.62
N GLN A 146 -8.75 -15.72 -17.69
CA GLN A 146 -8.82 -14.94 -18.92
C GLN A 146 -7.41 -14.98 -19.52
N ARG A 147 -7.30 -15.70 -20.63
CA ARG A 147 -6.11 -15.77 -21.49
C ARG A 147 -6.28 -14.74 -22.59
#